data_AF-A0A2N9FUT4-F1
#
_entry.id   AF-A0A2N9FUT4-F1
#
_cell.length_a   1.000
_cell.length_b   1.000
_cell.length_c   1.000
_cell.angle_alpha   90.00
_cell.angle_beta   90.00
_cell.angle_gamma   90.00
#
_symmetry.space_group_name_H-M   'P 1'
#
loop_
_entity.id
_entity.type
_entity.pdbx_description
1 polymer ?
#
loop_
_entity_poly.entity_id
_entity_poly.type
_entity_poly.pdbx_seq_one_letter_code
_entity_poly.pdbx_strand_id
1 'polypeptide(L)'
;MGPACDLMGPRIASATLSLLTAPIILATCLVSSPQSFILIRFLIGFSLASFVSNQYWMSSMFSSNVVGLANGVAAGWANMGSGVTQLVMPFLYNSLINYYEIPPFTAWRVVFIVPATFQAITAIMVLVYGQDFPSGNYKKSRTQSTKPTQKDNLLTILFHGLRNYRGWILALTYGFCFGVELTTDNIIAQYFYDRFEVNLQLAGTIAACFGMTNCFSRPIGGMVSDEMGKRFGMRGRLWGLWVVQTVAGLLCVLLGRINTLWGSIIVMCCFSVFVQAASGLTFGVVPFVSQRSLGVISGMTGSGGTVGAVVTQLLLFSGSKFSKQTSISLMGIMMLVCTLPITLIYFPQSGGMLCGPSFNPNKANEDYHLLE
;
A
#
# COMPACT_ATOMS: atom_id res chain seq x y z
N MET A 1 -13.80 -3.45 1.87
CA MET A 1 -13.07 -3.38 3.15
C MET A 1 -13.27 -2.07 3.88
N GLY A 2 -13.07 -0.90 3.25
CA GLY A 2 -13.25 0.41 3.89
C GLY A 2 -14.55 0.55 4.71
N PRO A 3 -15.74 0.40 4.10
CA PRO A 3 -17.01 0.45 4.82
C PRO A 3 -17.15 -0.61 5.93
N ALA A 4 -16.51 -1.77 5.79
CA ALA A 4 -16.54 -2.80 6.82
C ALA A 4 -15.71 -2.38 8.06
N CYS A 5 -14.59 -1.69 7.86
CA CYS A 5 -13.79 -1.12 8.96
C CYS A 5 -14.55 0.02 9.65
N ASP A 6 -15.20 0.89 8.87
CA ASP A 6 -16.01 2.00 9.38
C ASP A 6 -17.19 1.50 10.23
N LEU A 7 -17.75 0.31 9.96
CA LEU A 7 -18.94 -0.21 10.65
C LEU A 7 -18.65 -1.21 11.77
N MET A 8 -17.69 -2.11 11.57
CA MET A 8 -17.42 -3.25 12.46
C MET A 8 -16.12 -3.08 13.26
N GLY A 9 -15.33 -2.06 12.94
CA GLY A 9 -13.98 -1.89 13.45
C GLY A 9 -12.93 -2.67 12.63
N PRO A 10 -11.67 -2.21 12.66
CA PRO A 10 -10.60 -2.79 11.85
C PRO A 10 -10.26 -4.23 12.26
N ARG A 11 -10.37 -4.57 13.55
CA ARG A 11 -9.96 -5.88 14.08
C ARG A 11 -10.82 -7.01 13.53
N ILE A 12 -12.15 -6.86 13.62
CA ILE A 12 -13.09 -7.88 13.16
C ILE A 12 -13.02 -7.95 11.63
N ALA A 13 -13.03 -6.80 10.95
CA ALA A 13 -12.94 -6.75 9.50
C ALA A 13 -11.69 -7.47 8.97
N SER A 14 -10.51 -7.16 9.53
CA SER A 14 -9.23 -7.76 9.09
C SER A 14 -9.19 -9.26 9.36
N ALA A 15 -9.59 -9.69 10.57
CA ALA A 15 -9.53 -11.09 10.93
C ALA A 15 -10.53 -11.95 10.15
N THR A 16 -11.76 -11.47 9.93
CA THR A 16 -12.75 -12.18 9.12
C THR A 16 -12.25 -12.36 7.69
N LEU A 17 -11.68 -11.31 7.07
CA LEU A 17 -11.12 -11.42 5.72
C LEU A 17 -9.95 -12.41 5.65
N SER A 18 -9.03 -12.36 6.63
CA SER A 18 -7.89 -13.29 6.69
C SER A 18 -8.33 -14.74 6.91
N LEU A 19 -9.34 -14.99 7.75
CA LEU A 19 -9.91 -16.34 7.95
C LEU A 19 -10.68 -16.84 6.72
N LEU A 20 -11.36 -15.96 5.99
CA LEU A 20 -12.05 -16.33 4.74
C LEU A 20 -11.06 -16.66 3.61
N THR A 21 -9.92 -15.99 3.56
CA THR A 21 -8.92 -16.18 2.50
C THR A 21 -7.90 -17.28 2.80
N ALA A 22 -7.71 -17.69 4.06
CA ALA A 22 -6.78 -18.77 4.40
C ALA A 22 -7.14 -20.14 3.77
N PRO A 23 -8.41 -20.59 3.75
CA PRO A 23 -8.80 -21.80 3.02
C PRO A 23 -8.58 -21.69 1.51
N ILE A 24 -8.70 -20.49 0.95
CA ILE A 24 -8.43 -20.23 -0.47
C ILE A 24 -6.95 -20.42 -0.78
N ILE A 25 -6.05 -20.00 0.12
CA ILE A 25 -4.61 -20.27 -0.02
C ILE A 25 -4.34 -21.78 0.05
N LEU A 26 -4.96 -22.51 0.98
CA LEU A 26 -4.84 -23.97 1.05
C LEU A 26 -5.34 -24.66 -0.22
N ALA A 27 -6.40 -24.15 -0.84
CA ALA A 27 -6.93 -24.70 -2.09
C ALA A 27 -5.93 -24.60 -3.26
N THR A 28 -4.83 -23.83 -3.13
CA THR A 28 -3.73 -23.80 -4.13
C THR A 28 -3.13 -25.19 -4.33
N CYS A 29 -3.14 -26.03 -3.29
CA CYS A 29 -2.71 -27.42 -3.35
C CYS A 29 -3.54 -28.27 -4.32
N LEU A 30 -4.76 -27.86 -4.65
CA LEU A 30 -5.71 -28.61 -5.49
C LEU A 30 -5.69 -28.17 -6.96
N VAL A 31 -4.92 -27.14 -7.30
CA VAL A 31 -4.91 -26.57 -8.65
C VAL A 31 -4.37 -27.57 -9.68
N SER A 32 -5.13 -27.82 -10.73
CA SER A 32 -4.78 -28.80 -11.78
C SER A 32 -4.92 -28.24 -13.20
N SER A 33 -5.50 -27.05 -13.37
CA SER A 33 -5.74 -26.43 -14.67
C SER A 33 -5.31 -24.95 -14.70
N PRO A 34 -4.97 -24.39 -15.87
CA PRO A 34 -4.65 -22.97 -15.98
C PRO A 34 -5.79 -22.05 -15.51
N GLN A 35 -7.04 -22.44 -15.78
CA GLN A 35 -8.23 -21.69 -15.33
C GLN A 35 -8.37 -21.70 -13.81
N SER A 36 -8.15 -22.86 -13.16
CA SER A 36 -8.17 -22.94 -11.68
C SER A 36 -7.03 -22.15 -11.04
N PHE A 37 -5.86 -22.10 -11.70
CA PHE A 37 -4.74 -21.26 -11.25
C PHE A 37 -5.08 -19.75 -11.30
N ILE A 38 -5.72 -19.29 -12.38
CA ILE A 38 -6.14 -17.89 -12.51
C ILE A 38 -7.22 -17.56 -11.46
N LEU A 39 -8.22 -18.43 -11.31
CA LEU A 39 -9.29 -18.26 -10.34
C LEU A 39 -8.76 -18.17 -8.91
N ILE A 40 -7.85 -19.06 -8.52
CA ILE A 40 -7.34 -19.04 -7.14
C ILE A 40 -6.51 -17.79 -6.86
N ARG A 41 -5.72 -17.31 -7.83
CA ARG A 41 -4.96 -16.06 -7.70
C ARG A 41 -5.87 -14.86 -7.57
N PHE A 42 -6.97 -14.83 -8.33
CA PHE A 42 -7.99 -13.79 -8.21
C PHE A 42 -8.59 -13.77 -6.80
N LEU A 43 -8.97 -14.94 -6.26
CA LEU A 43 -9.56 -15.05 -4.93
C LEU A 43 -8.55 -14.71 -3.81
N ILE A 44 -7.29 -15.15 -3.92
CA ILE A 44 -6.22 -14.77 -2.98
C ILE A 44 -6.01 -13.26 -3.00
N GLY A 45 -6.23 -12.60 -4.14
CA GLY A 45 -6.16 -11.15 -4.29
C GLY A 45 -7.05 -10.38 -3.31
N PHE A 46 -8.16 -10.97 -2.82
CA PHE A 46 -8.98 -10.34 -1.78
C PHE A 46 -8.24 -10.13 -0.46
N SER A 47 -7.20 -10.92 -0.16
CA SER A 47 -6.37 -10.74 1.04
C SER A 47 -5.63 -9.40 1.05
N LEU A 48 -5.36 -8.80 -0.12
CA LEU A 48 -4.73 -7.47 -0.23
C LEU A 48 -5.60 -6.38 0.40
N ALA A 49 -6.92 -6.60 0.51
CA ALA A 49 -7.80 -5.63 1.13
C ALA A 49 -7.53 -5.47 2.64
N SER A 50 -6.84 -6.42 3.30
CA SER A 50 -6.37 -6.30 4.69
C SER A 50 -5.43 -5.10 4.91
N PHE A 51 -4.80 -4.61 3.84
CA PHE A 51 -4.05 -3.35 3.88
C PHE A 51 -4.93 -2.18 4.31
N VAL A 52 -6.17 -2.10 3.80
CA VAL A 52 -7.11 -1.01 4.12
C VAL A 52 -7.47 -1.02 5.60
N SER A 53 -7.74 -2.19 6.17
CA SER A 53 -7.98 -2.30 7.61
C SER A 53 -6.78 -1.89 8.44
N ASN A 54 -5.57 -2.23 8.01
CA ASN A 54 -4.35 -1.88 8.73
C ASN A 54 -4.13 -0.35 8.75
N GLN A 55 -4.33 0.33 7.62
CA GLN A 55 -4.22 1.78 7.54
C GLN A 55 -5.29 2.49 8.36
N TYR A 56 -6.53 1.98 8.32
CA TYR A 56 -7.61 2.47 9.17
C TYR A 56 -7.25 2.33 10.66
N TRP A 57 -6.73 1.16 11.04
CA TRP A 57 -6.41 0.84 12.43
C TRP A 57 -5.29 1.73 12.99
N MET A 58 -4.22 1.93 12.24
CA MET A 58 -3.14 2.82 12.66
C MET A 58 -3.63 4.27 12.75
N SER A 59 -4.43 4.70 11.78
CA SER A 59 -5.00 6.06 11.77
C SER A 59 -6.02 6.31 12.88
N SER A 60 -6.66 5.27 13.43
CA SER A 60 -7.58 5.37 14.56
C SER A 60 -6.89 5.23 15.93
N MET A 61 -5.72 4.59 15.98
CA MET A 61 -4.95 4.38 17.21
C MET A 61 -3.99 5.52 17.54
N PHE A 62 -3.44 6.17 16.52
CA PHE A 62 -2.37 7.15 16.69
C PHE A 62 -2.85 8.58 16.43
N SER A 63 -2.26 9.53 17.16
CA SER A 63 -2.59 10.95 17.00
C SER A 63 -1.99 11.54 15.72
N SER A 64 -2.58 12.64 15.24
CA SER A 64 -2.16 13.38 14.04
C SER A 64 -0.68 13.76 13.98
N ASN A 65 0.02 13.78 15.12
CA ASN A 65 1.43 14.15 15.20
C ASN A 65 2.40 12.99 14.87
N VAL A 66 1.91 11.75 14.90
CA VAL A 66 2.72 10.52 14.72
C VAL A 66 2.05 9.50 13.80
N VAL A 67 0.88 9.84 13.24
CA VAL A 67 0.08 8.93 12.41
C VAL A 67 0.79 8.54 11.11
N GLY A 68 1.61 9.43 10.54
CA GLY A 68 2.40 9.14 9.35
C GLY A 68 3.44 8.06 9.61
N LEU A 69 4.21 8.17 10.69
CA LEU A 69 5.16 7.15 11.11
C LEU A 69 4.44 5.81 11.40
N ALA A 70 3.32 5.83 12.13
CA ALA A 70 2.57 4.61 12.44
C ALA A 70 2.09 3.88 11.17
N ASN A 71 1.45 4.62 10.25
CA ASN A 71 1.03 4.10 8.95
C ASN A 71 2.22 3.60 8.12
N GLY A 72 3.34 4.34 8.15
CA GLY A 72 4.58 4.00 7.45
C GLY A 72 5.21 2.70 7.94
N VAL A 73 5.31 2.49 9.26
CA VAL A 73 5.82 1.26 9.88
C VAL A 73 4.94 0.07 9.53
N ALA A 74 3.63 0.19 9.73
CA ALA A 74 2.71 -0.90 9.49
C ALA A 74 2.65 -1.28 7.99
N ALA A 75 2.67 -0.28 7.08
CA ALA A 75 2.76 -0.52 5.65
C ALA A 75 4.11 -1.10 5.23
N GLY A 76 5.21 -0.64 5.82
CA GLY A 76 6.57 -1.12 5.55
C GLY A 76 6.71 -2.59 5.84
N TRP A 77 6.24 -3.04 7.01
CA TRP A 77 6.27 -4.45 7.40
C TRP A 77 5.40 -5.32 6.49
N ALA A 78 4.21 -4.83 6.12
CA ALA A 78 3.32 -5.53 5.21
C ALA A 78 3.98 -5.77 3.83
N ASN A 79 4.68 -4.78 3.27
CA ASN A 79 5.31 -4.91 1.96
C ASN A 79 6.66 -5.65 2.01
N MET A 80 7.40 -5.58 3.14
CA MET A 80 8.57 -6.42 3.40
C MET A 80 8.23 -7.92 3.32
N GLY A 81 7.01 -8.32 3.68
CA GLY A 81 6.54 -9.70 3.60
C GLY A 81 6.72 -10.32 2.19
N SER A 82 6.64 -9.52 1.13
CA SER A 82 6.90 -9.98 -0.24
C SER A 82 8.36 -10.43 -0.43
N GLY A 83 9.32 -9.65 0.07
CA GLY A 83 10.75 -9.99 0.03
C GLY A 83 11.10 -11.20 0.89
N VAL A 84 10.52 -11.29 2.11
CA VAL A 84 10.68 -12.46 2.98
C VAL A 84 10.15 -13.73 2.30
N THR A 85 8.98 -13.64 1.67
CA THR A 85 8.37 -14.77 0.96
C THR A 85 9.26 -15.27 -0.19
N GLN A 86 9.93 -14.37 -0.92
CA GLN A 86 10.87 -14.73 -2.00
C GLN A 86 12.09 -15.51 -1.50
N LEU A 87 12.49 -15.33 -0.24
CA LEU A 87 13.62 -16.07 0.37
C LEU A 87 13.15 -17.36 1.05
N VAL A 88 12.05 -17.29 1.81
CA VAL A 88 11.57 -18.39 2.66
C VAL A 88 10.89 -19.50 1.84
N MET A 89 10.08 -19.16 0.82
CA MET A 89 9.34 -20.18 0.08
C MET A 89 10.24 -21.13 -0.72
N PRO A 90 11.26 -20.66 -1.46
CA PRO A 90 12.21 -21.54 -2.13
C PRO A 90 13.00 -22.41 -1.14
N PHE A 91 13.37 -21.86 0.02
CA PHE A 91 14.03 -22.61 1.08
C PHE A 91 13.15 -23.77 1.57
N LEU A 92 11.89 -23.48 1.93
CA LEU A 92 10.92 -24.51 2.36
C LEU A 92 10.70 -25.56 1.28
N TYR A 93 10.55 -25.16 0.02
CA TYR A 93 10.41 -26.06 -1.11
C TYR A 93 11.61 -27.00 -1.26
N ASN A 94 12.83 -26.46 -1.21
CA ASN A 94 14.06 -27.24 -1.29
C ASN A 94 14.23 -28.17 -0.08
N SER A 95 13.83 -27.74 1.12
CA SER A 95 13.82 -28.62 2.30
C SER A 95 12.87 -29.81 2.11
N LEU A 96 11.68 -29.60 1.55
CA LEU A 96 10.74 -30.70 1.27
C LEU A 96 11.30 -31.71 0.26
N ILE A 97 12.04 -31.25 -0.75
CA ILE A 97 12.62 -32.14 -1.75
C ILE A 97 13.85 -32.86 -1.21
N ASN A 98 14.79 -32.13 -0.62
CA ASN A 98 16.11 -32.67 -0.30
C ASN A 98 16.14 -33.44 1.03
N TYR A 99 15.33 -33.03 2.01
CA TYR A 99 15.33 -33.64 3.34
C TYR A 99 14.18 -34.65 3.51
N TYR A 100 13.01 -34.34 2.98
CA TYR A 100 11.82 -35.20 3.10
C TYR A 100 11.56 -36.07 1.85
N GLU A 101 12.43 -35.98 0.84
CA GLU A 101 12.37 -36.76 -0.41
C GLU A 101 10.99 -36.68 -1.12
N ILE A 102 10.28 -35.56 -0.95
CA ILE A 102 8.96 -35.36 -1.55
C ILE A 102 9.14 -35.02 -3.04
N PRO A 103 8.39 -35.67 -3.95
CA PRO A 103 8.44 -35.35 -5.37
C PRO A 103 8.17 -33.86 -5.65
N PRO A 104 8.88 -33.22 -6.60
CA PRO A 104 8.72 -31.80 -6.91
C PRO A 104 7.26 -31.38 -7.18
N PHE A 105 6.50 -32.24 -7.85
CA PHE A 105 5.08 -32.02 -8.18
C PHE A 105 4.18 -31.90 -6.93
N THR A 106 4.54 -32.58 -5.84
CA THR A 106 3.82 -32.54 -4.57
C THR A 106 4.40 -31.46 -3.65
N ALA A 107 5.72 -31.27 -3.65
CA ALA A 107 6.42 -30.34 -2.78
C ALA A 107 5.92 -28.89 -2.91
N TRP A 108 5.74 -28.38 -4.14
CA TRP A 108 5.26 -26.99 -4.33
C TRP A 108 3.83 -26.80 -3.83
N ARG A 109 2.99 -27.84 -3.88
CA ARG A 109 1.62 -27.81 -3.36
C ARG A 109 1.65 -27.75 -1.83
N VAL A 110 2.35 -28.68 -1.21
CA VAL A 110 2.43 -28.82 0.26
C VAL A 110 3.02 -27.58 0.92
N VAL A 111 3.97 -26.88 0.26
CA VAL A 111 4.53 -25.62 0.77
C VAL A 111 3.46 -24.57 1.07
N PHE A 112 2.33 -24.51 0.34
CA PHE A 112 1.26 -23.54 0.58
C PHE A 112 0.47 -23.76 1.88
N ILE A 113 0.64 -24.91 2.55
CA ILE A 113 0.08 -25.12 3.89
C ILE A 113 0.70 -24.16 4.91
N VAL A 114 1.99 -23.84 4.76
CA VAL A 114 2.73 -22.94 5.67
C VAL A 114 2.15 -21.51 5.69
N PRO A 115 2.04 -20.78 4.56
CA PRO A 115 1.48 -19.43 4.58
C PRO A 115 0.00 -19.43 4.99
N ALA A 116 -0.78 -20.46 4.63
CA ALA A 116 -2.20 -20.49 5.00
C ALA A 116 -2.42 -20.71 6.50
N THR A 117 -1.65 -21.60 7.12
CA THR A 117 -1.70 -21.81 8.58
C THR A 117 -1.20 -20.58 9.32
N PHE A 118 -0.10 -19.96 8.87
CA PHE A 118 0.40 -18.71 9.42
C PHE A 118 -0.64 -17.59 9.35
N GLN A 119 -1.33 -17.45 8.21
CA GLN A 119 -2.40 -16.47 8.05
C GLN A 119 -3.60 -16.75 8.98
N ALA A 120 -4.00 -18.00 9.15
CA ALA A 120 -5.10 -18.36 10.04
C ALA A 120 -4.75 -18.09 11.52
N ILE A 121 -3.55 -18.48 11.95
CA ILE A 121 -3.05 -18.25 13.31
C ILE A 121 -2.97 -16.76 13.61
N THR A 122 -2.40 -15.96 12.69
CA THR A 122 -2.32 -14.50 12.85
C THR A 122 -3.71 -13.85 12.91
N ALA A 123 -4.68 -14.32 12.13
CA ALA A 123 -6.06 -13.83 12.21
C ALA A 123 -6.72 -14.13 13.57
N ILE A 124 -6.48 -15.32 14.14
CA ILE A 124 -6.96 -15.68 15.49
C ILE A 124 -6.27 -14.82 16.54
N MET A 125 -4.96 -14.63 16.46
CA MET A 125 -4.23 -13.74 17.37
C MET A 125 -4.76 -12.31 17.33
N VAL A 126 -5.11 -11.80 16.16
CA VAL A 126 -5.74 -10.47 16.00
C VAL A 126 -7.10 -10.40 16.72
N LEU A 127 -7.91 -11.45 16.68
CA LEU A 127 -9.20 -11.49 17.38
C LEU A 127 -9.04 -11.56 18.91
N VAL A 128 -8.07 -12.34 19.38
CA VAL A 128 -7.83 -12.58 20.82
C VAL A 128 -7.14 -11.38 21.47
N TYR A 129 -6.08 -10.85 20.86
CA TYR A 129 -5.21 -9.83 21.46
C TYR A 129 -5.45 -8.41 20.93
N GLY A 130 -6.07 -8.25 19.76
CA GLY A 130 -6.28 -6.93 19.15
C GLY A 130 -7.36 -6.09 19.84
N GLN A 131 -7.23 -4.77 19.75
CA GLN A 131 -8.20 -3.77 20.20
C GLN A 131 -8.55 -2.79 19.08
N ASP A 132 -9.81 -2.37 18.93
CA ASP A 132 -10.22 -1.50 17.80
C ASP A 132 -9.77 -0.04 17.92
N PHE A 133 -9.84 0.53 19.13
CA PHE A 133 -9.46 1.92 19.44
C PHE A 133 -8.69 2.01 20.77
N PRO A 134 -8.00 3.13 21.05
CA PRO A 134 -7.31 3.33 22.33
C PRO A 134 -8.24 3.26 23.56
N SER A 135 -9.51 3.62 23.38
CA SER A 135 -10.57 3.56 24.40
C SER A 135 -11.25 2.18 24.52
N GLY A 136 -10.85 1.20 23.70
CA GLY A 136 -11.37 -0.15 23.69
C GLY A 136 -12.10 -0.52 22.39
N ASN A 137 -12.89 -1.60 22.47
CA ASN A 137 -13.50 -2.21 21.28
C ASN A 137 -14.74 -1.46 20.78
N TYR A 138 -14.97 -1.53 19.46
CA TYR A 138 -16.07 -0.85 18.76
C TYR A 138 -17.45 -1.10 19.41
N LYS A 139 -17.68 -2.34 19.88
CA LYS A 139 -18.92 -2.75 20.57
C LYS A 139 -19.13 -2.12 21.94
N LYS A 140 -18.08 -1.73 22.69
CA LYS A 140 -18.21 -1.10 24.02
C LYS A 140 -18.47 0.40 23.92
N SER A 141 -17.93 1.06 22.90
CA SER A 141 -18.14 2.50 22.66
C SER A 141 -19.59 2.81 22.26
N ARG A 142 -20.22 1.93 21.45
CA ARG A 142 -21.63 2.07 21.03
C ARG A 142 -22.65 1.89 22.16
N THR A 143 -22.30 1.15 23.21
CA THR A 143 -23.15 0.97 24.41
C THR A 143 -23.00 2.12 25.42
N GLN A 144 -21.90 2.87 25.38
CA GLN A 144 -21.66 4.02 26.28
C GLN A 144 -22.12 5.36 25.68
N SER A 145 -22.25 5.46 24.35
CA SER A 145 -22.76 6.67 23.69
C SER A 145 -24.30 6.71 23.69
N THR A 146 -24.88 7.46 24.62
CA THR A 146 -26.33 7.79 24.73
C THR A 146 -26.84 8.82 23.71
N LYS A 147 -26.12 9.03 22.60
CA LYS A 147 -26.64 9.79 21.44
C LYS A 147 -26.89 8.81 20.30
N PRO A 148 -28.04 8.89 19.61
CA PRO A 148 -28.27 8.07 18.43
C PRO A 148 -27.26 8.53 17.39
N THR A 149 -26.13 7.82 17.27
CA THR A 149 -25.30 7.91 16.08
C THR A 149 -26.23 7.51 14.94
N GLN A 150 -26.60 8.51 14.14
CA GLN A 150 -27.42 8.38 12.96
C GLN A 150 -27.01 7.08 12.27
N LYS A 151 -27.97 6.19 11.97
CA LYS A 151 -27.71 5.03 11.13
C LYS A 151 -27.26 5.58 9.77
N ASP A 152 -25.99 5.93 9.67
CA ASP A 152 -25.38 6.32 8.43
C ASP A 152 -25.43 5.07 7.57
N ASN A 153 -26.36 5.08 6.61
CA ASN A 153 -26.50 3.99 5.67
C ASN A 153 -25.13 3.78 5.02
N LEU A 154 -24.71 2.52 4.88
CA LEU A 154 -23.43 2.14 4.27
C LEU A 154 -23.21 2.87 2.92
N LEU A 155 -24.30 3.04 2.17
CA LEU A 155 -24.34 3.80 0.92
C LEU A 155 -24.00 5.29 1.12
N THR A 156 -24.49 5.94 2.17
CA THR A 156 -24.22 7.37 2.43
C THR A 156 -22.74 7.60 2.72
N ILE A 157 -22.11 6.79 3.59
CA ILE A 157 -20.67 6.89 3.89
C ILE A 157 -19.85 6.64 2.63
N LEU A 158 -20.24 5.62 1.86
CA LEU A 158 -19.60 5.28 0.59
C LEU A 158 -19.69 6.42 -0.43
N PHE A 159 -20.89 6.97 -0.64
CA PHE A 159 -21.11 8.08 -1.59
C PHE A 159 -20.39 9.36 -1.17
N HIS A 160 -20.37 9.68 0.12
CA HIS A 160 -19.60 10.82 0.64
C HIS A 160 -18.09 10.65 0.41
N GLY A 161 -17.55 9.46 0.69
CA GLY A 161 -16.14 9.16 0.44
C GLY A 161 -15.79 9.21 -1.06
N LEU A 162 -16.60 8.56 -1.91
CA LEU A 162 -16.38 8.52 -3.36
C LEU A 162 -16.51 9.89 -4.04
N ARG A 163 -17.33 10.80 -3.50
CA ARG A 163 -17.47 12.16 -4.05
C ARG A 163 -16.28 13.07 -3.70
N ASN A 164 -15.41 12.65 -2.78
CA ASN A 164 -14.28 13.46 -2.35
C ASN A 164 -13.14 13.43 -3.39
N TYR A 165 -12.99 14.52 -4.13
CA TYR A 165 -11.96 14.66 -5.16
C TYR A 165 -10.53 14.50 -4.62
N ARG A 166 -10.27 14.87 -3.36
CA ARG A 166 -8.94 14.71 -2.72
C ARG A 166 -8.56 13.25 -2.61
N GLY A 167 -9.53 12.38 -2.32
CA GLY A 167 -9.33 10.94 -2.27
C GLY A 167 -8.91 10.36 -3.61
N TRP A 168 -9.50 10.85 -4.72
CA TRP A 168 -9.12 10.44 -6.07
C TRP A 168 -7.73 10.92 -6.49
N ILE A 169 -7.36 12.16 -6.13
CA ILE A 169 -6.01 12.66 -6.40
C ILE A 169 -4.96 11.84 -5.65
N LEU A 170 -5.21 11.50 -4.38
CA LEU A 170 -4.33 10.64 -3.61
C LEU A 170 -4.32 9.20 -4.13
N ALA A 171 -5.46 8.68 -4.59
CA ALA A 171 -5.51 7.36 -5.23
C ALA A 171 -4.69 7.32 -6.52
N LEU A 172 -4.76 8.35 -7.36
CA LEU A 172 -3.92 8.47 -8.55
C LEU A 172 -2.45 8.56 -8.16
N THR A 173 -2.11 9.41 -7.19
CA THR A 173 -0.74 9.58 -6.70
C THR A 173 -0.20 8.26 -6.16
N TYR A 174 -0.99 7.54 -5.35
CA TYR A 174 -0.61 6.26 -4.79
C TYR A 174 -0.45 5.17 -5.87
N GLY A 175 -1.27 5.23 -6.91
CA GLY A 175 -1.11 4.41 -8.11
C GLY A 175 0.24 4.59 -8.80
N PHE A 176 0.78 5.80 -8.82
CA PHE A 176 2.08 6.07 -9.42
C PHE A 176 3.25 6.09 -8.43
N CYS A 177 3.03 5.82 -7.14
CA CYS A 177 4.12 5.48 -6.22
C CYS A 177 4.14 3.97 -5.96
N PHE A 178 3.13 3.44 -5.29
CA PHE A 178 3.04 2.02 -4.95
C PHE A 178 2.77 1.15 -6.16
N GLY A 179 1.99 1.61 -7.14
CA GLY A 179 1.77 0.82 -8.35
C GLY A 179 3.05 0.66 -9.17
N VAL A 180 3.85 1.73 -9.27
CA VAL A 180 5.17 1.67 -9.91
C VAL A 180 6.16 0.82 -9.12
N GLU A 181 6.13 0.88 -7.78
CA GLU A 181 6.89 -0.01 -6.90
C GLU A 181 6.57 -1.49 -7.22
N LEU A 182 5.29 -1.85 -7.24
CA LEU A 182 4.83 -3.21 -7.56
C LEU A 182 5.18 -3.65 -9.00
N THR A 183 5.07 -2.76 -9.97
CA THR A 183 5.50 -3.04 -11.35
C THR A 183 7.00 -3.30 -11.39
N THR A 184 7.79 -2.48 -10.69
CA THR A 184 9.23 -2.63 -10.60
C THR A 184 9.62 -3.96 -9.96
N ASP A 185 9.00 -4.31 -8.82
CA ASP A 185 9.20 -5.61 -8.15
C ASP A 185 9.02 -6.81 -9.10
N ASN A 186 8.00 -6.75 -9.97
CA ASN A 186 7.71 -7.84 -10.91
C ASN A 186 8.71 -7.95 -12.06
N ILE A 187 9.28 -6.84 -12.53
CA ILE A 187 10.12 -6.81 -13.73
C ILE A 187 11.62 -6.80 -13.43
N ILE A 188 12.04 -6.40 -12.23
CA ILE A 188 13.43 -6.00 -11.98
C ILE A 188 14.43 -7.16 -12.05
N ALA A 189 14.07 -8.33 -11.52
CA ALA A 189 14.91 -9.53 -11.66
C ALA A 189 15.13 -9.87 -13.13
N GLN A 190 14.06 -9.84 -13.92
CA GLN A 190 14.12 -10.13 -15.36
C GLN A 190 14.86 -9.04 -16.14
N TYR A 191 14.77 -7.78 -15.70
CA TYR A 191 15.51 -6.67 -16.29
C TYR A 191 17.02 -6.88 -16.14
N PHE A 192 17.51 -7.22 -14.94
CA PHE A 192 18.93 -7.45 -14.73
C PHE A 192 19.43 -8.73 -15.43
N TYR A 193 18.63 -9.79 -15.42
CA TYR A 193 18.94 -11.04 -16.13
C TYR A 193 19.08 -10.81 -17.64
N ASP A 194 18.09 -10.20 -18.30
CA ASP A 194 18.09 -10.02 -19.76
C ASP A 194 19.08 -8.95 -20.23
N ARG A 195 19.33 -7.89 -19.44
CA ARG A 195 20.15 -6.75 -19.86
C ARG A 195 21.63 -6.94 -19.59
N PHE A 196 21.97 -7.51 -18.43
CA PHE A 196 23.35 -7.60 -17.96
C PHE A 196 23.85 -9.03 -17.86
N GLU A 197 23.05 -10.01 -18.29
CA GLU A 197 23.38 -11.45 -18.30
C GLU A 197 23.87 -11.95 -16.94
N VAL A 198 23.44 -11.30 -15.85
CA VAL A 198 23.77 -11.72 -14.49
C VAL A 198 23.00 -12.98 -14.13
N ASN A 199 23.65 -13.83 -13.33
CA ASN A 199 23.06 -15.10 -12.90
C ASN A 199 21.72 -14.86 -12.17
N LEU A 200 20.77 -15.79 -12.35
CA LEU A 200 19.40 -15.66 -11.84
C LEU A 200 19.36 -15.49 -10.32
N GLN A 201 20.28 -16.14 -9.59
CA GLN A 201 20.39 -15.97 -8.13
C GLN A 201 20.82 -14.54 -7.75
N LEU A 202 21.75 -13.94 -8.51
CA LEU A 202 22.21 -12.58 -8.25
C LEU A 202 21.10 -11.57 -8.59
N ALA A 203 20.43 -11.75 -9.73
CA ALA A 203 19.29 -10.92 -10.12
C ALA A 203 18.13 -11.00 -9.10
N GLY A 204 17.85 -12.19 -8.56
CA GLY A 204 16.88 -12.40 -7.48
C GLY A 204 17.28 -11.71 -6.18
N THR A 205 18.58 -11.72 -5.84
CA THR A 205 19.09 -11.04 -4.64
C THR A 205 18.97 -9.52 -4.77
N ILE A 206 19.29 -8.97 -5.95
CA ILE A 206 19.12 -7.54 -6.27
C ILE A 206 17.64 -7.14 -6.16
N ALA A 207 16.73 -7.96 -6.70
CA ALA A 207 15.29 -7.74 -6.58
C ALA A 207 14.81 -7.79 -5.12
N ALA A 208 15.33 -8.73 -4.33
CA ALA A 208 15.01 -8.83 -2.91
C ALA A 208 15.45 -7.59 -2.12
N CYS A 209 16.61 -6.98 -2.44
CA CYS A 209 17.06 -5.73 -1.82
C CYS A 209 16.08 -4.58 -2.09
N PHE A 210 15.52 -4.49 -3.30
CA PHE A 210 14.50 -3.48 -3.64
C PHE A 210 13.28 -3.64 -2.74
N GLY A 211 12.69 -4.85 -2.66
CA GLY A 211 11.52 -5.11 -1.83
C GLY A 211 11.77 -4.95 -0.33
N MET A 212 12.93 -5.37 0.18
CA MET A 212 13.30 -5.24 1.60
C MET A 212 13.49 -3.79 2.06
N THR A 213 13.75 -2.87 1.13
CA THR A 213 13.87 -1.42 1.44
C THR A 213 12.59 -0.88 2.10
N ASN A 214 11.44 -1.53 1.86
CA ASN A 214 10.15 -1.11 2.40
C ASN A 214 10.11 -1.08 3.93
N CYS A 215 10.93 -1.91 4.58
CA CYS A 215 11.00 -2.01 6.03
C CYS A 215 11.41 -0.69 6.69
N PHE A 216 12.30 0.09 6.04
CA PHE A 216 12.78 1.36 6.59
C PHE A 216 12.31 2.58 5.79
N SER A 217 12.19 2.46 4.47
CA SER A 217 11.89 3.61 3.62
C SER A 217 10.48 4.18 3.85
N ARG A 218 9.48 3.31 3.99
CA ARG A 218 8.10 3.74 4.30
C ARG A 218 7.99 4.42 5.67
N PRO A 219 8.56 3.87 6.76
CA PRO A 219 8.65 4.58 8.03
C PRO A 219 9.31 5.96 7.90
N ILE A 220 10.44 6.06 7.18
CA ILE A 220 11.14 7.33 6.98
C ILE A 220 10.22 8.34 6.25
N GLY A 221 9.52 7.91 5.21
CA GLY A 221 8.50 8.75 4.55
C GLY A 221 7.40 9.21 5.51
N GLY A 222 6.90 8.30 6.35
CA GLY A 222 5.93 8.63 7.39
C GLY A 222 6.45 9.65 8.41
N MET A 223 7.69 9.48 8.89
CA MET A 223 8.36 10.41 9.80
C MET A 223 8.55 11.79 9.17
N VAL A 224 8.99 11.84 7.91
CA VAL A 224 9.15 13.09 7.16
C VAL A 224 7.79 13.77 7.00
N SER A 225 6.71 13.03 6.76
CA SER A 225 5.35 13.56 6.71
C SER A 225 4.98 14.24 8.03
N ASP A 226 5.19 13.54 9.15
CA ASP A 226 4.83 14.04 10.46
C ASP A 226 5.68 15.25 10.89
N GLU A 227 6.98 15.24 10.61
CA GLU A 227 7.88 16.35 10.92
C GLU A 227 7.55 17.60 10.08
N MET A 228 7.33 17.43 8.78
CA MET A 228 6.89 18.52 7.90
C MET A 228 5.49 19.01 8.29
N GLY A 229 4.63 18.12 8.79
CA GLY A 229 3.34 18.43 9.37
C GLY A 229 3.43 19.30 10.62
N LYS A 230 4.38 19.03 11.52
CA LYS A 230 4.61 19.83 12.72
C LYS A 230 5.15 21.23 12.40
N ARG A 231 6.06 21.34 11.44
CA ARG A 231 6.72 22.61 11.09
C ARG A 231 5.87 23.52 10.19
N PHE A 232 5.20 22.94 9.19
CA PHE A 232 4.52 23.71 8.13
C PHE A 232 3.05 23.28 7.93
N GLY A 233 2.47 22.53 8.86
CA GLY A 233 1.09 22.05 8.77
C GLY A 233 0.86 21.11 7.57
N MET A 234 -0.38 21.07 7.07
CA MET A 234 -0.75 20.25 5.92
C MET A 234 0.02 20.61 4.65
N ARG A 235 0.48 21.87 4.52
CA ARG A 235 1.29 22.31 3.39
C ARG A 235 2.63 21.59 3.35
N GLY A 236 3.27 21.44 4.51
CA GLY A 236 4.51 20.69 4.64
C GLY A 236 4.36 19.24 4.19
N ARG A 237 3.27 18.57 4.59
CA ARG A 237 2.97 17.20 4.16
C ARG A 237 2.82 17.08 2.64
N LEU A 238 2.08 18.01 2.01
CA LEU A 238 1.88 18.04 0.55
C LEU A 238 3.18 18.34 -0.21
N TRP A 239 3.97 19.30 0.26
CA TRP A 239 5.28 19.62 -0.33
C TRP A 239 6.26 18.46 -0.20
N GLY A 240 6.33 17.81 0.97
CA GLY A 240 7.15 16.64 1.17
C GLY A 240 6.79 15.49 0.22
N LEU A 241 5.48 15.20 0.08
CA LEU A 241 4.99 14.21 -0.87
C LEU A 241 5.37 14.56 -2.32
N TRP A 242 5.13 15.81 -2.74
CA TRP A 242 5.42 16.24 -4.11
C TRP A 242 6.92 16.17 -4.44
N VAL A 243 7.80 16.65 -3.55
CA VAL A 243 9.27 16.62 -3.75
C VAL A 243 9.78 15.18 -3.80
N VAL A 244 9.41 14.33 -2.84
CA VAL A 244 9.90 12.95 -2.78
C VAL A 244 9.41 12.15 -3.99
N GLN A 245 8.15 12.32 -4.38
CA GLN A 245 7.58 11.64 -5.54
C GLN A 245 8.20 12.12 -6.87
N THR A 246 8.48 13.41 -7.03
CA THR A 246 9.15 13.93 -8.23
C THR A 246 10.59 13.45 -8.34
N VAL A 247 11.34 13.40 -7.22
CA VAL A 247 12.68 12.82 -7.19
C VAL A 247 12.64 11.32 -7.54
N ALA A 248 11.66 10.57 -7.02
CA ALA A 248 11.46 9.17 -7.40
C ALA A 248 11.21 9.00 -8.91
N GLY A 249 10.36 9.85 -9.49
CA GLY A 249 10.09 9.86 -10.93
C GLY A 249 11.34 10.14 -11.77
N LEU A 250 12.16 11.12 -11.39
CA LEU A 250 13.42 11.44 -12.07
C LEU A 250 14.44 10.28 -11.98
N LEU A 251 14.56 9.65 -10.81
CA LEU A 251 15.43 8.48 -10.63
C LEU A 251 14.96 7.28 -11.45
N CYS A 252 13.64 7.10 -11.60
CA CYS A 252 13.06 6.07 -12.47
C CYS A 252 13.40 6.33 -13.95
N VAL A 253 13.31 7.60 -14.41
CA VAL A 253 13.76 7.97 -15.76
C VAL A 253 15.23 7.66 -15.95
N LEU A 254 16.07 8.02 -14.98
CA LEU A 254 17.51 7.79 -14.99
C LEU A 254 17.85 6.30 -15.03
N LEU A 255 17.14 5.46 -14.27
CA LEU A 255 17.33 4.01 -14.24
C LEU A 255 17.20 3.39 -15.64
N GLY A 256 16.21 3.83 -16.42
CA GLY A 256 16.02 3.37 -17.80
C GLY A 256 17.07 3.89 -18.80
N ARG A 257 17.91 4.86 -18.42
CA ARG A 257 18.94 5.47 -19.29
C ARG A 257 20.36 4.98 -19.01
N ILE A 258 20.61 4.43 -17.82
CA ILE A 258 21.94 3.96 -17.44
C ILE A 258 22.24 2.62 -18.11
N ASN A 259 23.46 2.52 -18.66
CA ASN A 259 23.95 1.33 -19.36
C ASN A 259 24.98 0.52 -18.57
N THR A 260 25.35 0.95 -17.36
CA THR A 260 26.33 0.28 -16.51
C THR A 260 25.65 -0.52 -15.40
N LEU A 261 26.08 -1.77 -15.17
CA LEU A 261 25.47 -2.67 -14.17
C LEU A 261 25.44 -2.03 -12.78
N TRP A 262 26.61 -1.62 -12.29
CA TRP A 262 26.75 -1.01 -10.96
C TRP A 262 26.02 0.33 -10.84
N GLY A 263 26.01 1.13 -11.92
CA GLY A 263 25.24 2.37 -11.96
C GLY A 263 23.74 2.12 -11.86
N SER A 264 23.22 1.11 -12.57
CA SER A 264 21.81 0.71 -12.48
C SER A 264 21.43 0.21 -11.09
N ILE A 265 22.30 -0.56 -10.43
CA ILE A 265 22.05 -1.03 -9.05
C ILE A 265 21.98 0.14 -8.08
N ILE A 266 22.94 1.08 -8.14
CA ILE A 266 22.96 2.26 -7.25
C ILE A 266 21.71 3.12 -7.45
N VAL A 267 21.37 3.44 -8.71
CA VAL A 267 20.19 4.25 -9.01
C VAL A 267 18.91 3.53 -8.65
N MET A 268 18.84 2.21 -8.83
CA MET A 268 17.72 1.40 -8.36
C MET A 268 17.57 1.48 -6.84
N CYS A 269 18.64 1.34 -6.07
CA CYS A 269 18.59 1.44 -4.61
C CYS A 269 18.12 2.83 -4.17
N CYS A 270 18.63 3.91 -4.78
CA CYS A 270 18.15 5.25 -4.52
C CYS A 270 16.67 5.40 -4.88
N PHE A 271 16.27 4.97 -6.08
CA PHE A 271 14.89 5.00 -6.54
C PHE A 271 13.94 4.27 -5.58
N SER A 272 14.32 3.07 -5.12
CA SER A 272 13.61 2.27 -4.14
C SER A 272 13.30 3.04 -2.86
N VAL A 273 14.31 3.75 -2.32
CA VAL A 273 14.12 4.58 -1.14
C VAL A 273 13.10 5.69 -1.41
N PHE A 274 13.23 6.46 -2.49
CA PHE A 274 12.30 7.57 -2.72
C PHE A 274 10.87 7.13 -3.06
N VAL A 275 10.69 6.09 -3.88
CA VAL A 275 9.34 5.61 -4.28
C VAL A 275 8.57 5.04 -3.09
N GLN A 276 9.25 4.31 -2.20
CA GLN A 276 8.64 3.74 -1.01
C GLN A 276 8.40 4.83 0.07
N ALA A 277 9.31 5.79 0.21
CA ALA A 277 9.10 6.93 1.08
C ALA A 277 7.88 7.77 0.64
N ALA A 278 7.66 7.94 -0.66
CA ALA A 278 6.46 8.59 -1.19
C ALA A 278 5.17 7.82 -0.84
N SER A 279 5.20 6.49 -0.88
CA SER A 279 4.09 5.65 -0.41
C SER A 279 3.78 5.90 1.08
N GLY A 280 4.80 6.05 1.93
CA GLY A 280 4.64 6.41 3.35
C GLY A 280 4.08 7.82 3.55
N LEU A 281 4.60 8.82 2.81
CA LEU A 281 4.12 10.21 2.84
C LEU A 281 2.64 10.31 2.45
N THR A 282 2.19 9.51 1.48
CA THR A 282 0.80 9.47 1.02
C THR A 282 -0.16 9.08 2.15
N PHE A 283 0.14 8.00 2.88
CA PHE A 283 -0.65 7.58 4.04
C PHE A 283 -0.43 8.46 5.28
N GLY A 284 0.53 9.37 5.26
CA GLY A 284 0.59 10.51 6.18
C GLY A 284 -0.40 11.63 5.84
N VAL A 285 -0.96 11.69 4.63
CA VAL A 285 -1.95 12.71 4.22
C VAL A 285 -3.38 12.16 4.25
N VAL A 286 -3.57 10.90 3.87
CA VAL A 286 -4.88 10.22 3.80
C VAL A 286 -5.77 10.43 5.03
N PRO A 287 -5.27 10.32 6.28
CA PRO A 287 -6.11 10.47 7.48
C PRO A 287 -6.76 11.86 7.63
N PHE A 288 -6.18 12.87 7.00
CA PHE A 288 -6.63 14.27 7.08
C PHE A 288 -7.65 14.64 5.99
N VAL A 289 -7.93 13.74 5.05
CA VAL A 289 -8.87 14.00 3.94
C VAL A 289 -10.32 13.96 4.42
N SER A 290 -10.66 12.95 5.20
CA SER A 290 -11.96 12.80 5.84
C SER A 290 -11.84 11.83 7.01
N GLN A 291 -12.20 12.28 8.22
CA GLN A 291 -12.26 11.43 9.40
C GLN A 291 -13.51 10.54 9.40
N ARG A 292 -14.66 11.06 8.93
CA ARG A 292 -15.94 10.34 8.88
C ARG A 292 -15.95 9.15 7.92
N SER A 293 -15.26 9.26 6.77
CA SER A 293 -15.17 8.18 5.78
C SER A 293 -13.73 7.71 5.58
N LEU A 294 -12.98 7.59 6.67
CA LEU A 294 -11.56 7.24 6.67
C LEU A 294 -11.31 5.89 5.99
N GLY A 295 -12.16 4.88 6.25
CA GLY A 295 -12.04 3.57 5.63
C GLY A 295 -12.25 3.60 4.12
N VAL A 296 -13.24 4.36 3.65
CA VAL A 296 -13.50 4.55 2.21
C VAL A 296 -12.34 5.26 1.53
N ILE A 297 -11.83 6.38 2.07
CA ILE A 297 -10.71 7.13 1.46
C ILE A 297 -9.42 6.30 1.47
N SER A 298 -9.13 5.60 2.57
CA SER A 298 -7.98 4.68 2.65
C SER A 298 -8.11 3.53 1.67
N GLY A 299 -9.33 3.02 1.48
CA GLY A 299 -9.65 1.99 0.50
C GLY A 299 -9.46 2.46 -0.93
N MET A 300 -10.00 3.62 -1.29
CA MET A 300 -9.81 4.26 -2.60
C MET A 300 -8.34 4.48 -2.90
N THR A 301 -7.61 5.06 -1.94
CA THR A 301 -6.18 5.35 -2.09
C THR A 301 -5.38 4.06 -2.27
N GLY A 302 -5.60 3.06 -1.39
CA GLY A 302 -4.94 1.76 -1.48
C GLY A 302 -5.23 1.01 -2.78
N SER A 303 -6.49 1.03 -3.27
CA SER A 303 -6.86 0.45 -4.56
C SER A 303 -6.20 1.16 -5.74
N GLY A 304 -5.93 2.46 -5.61
CA GLY A 304 -5.19 3.22 -6.62
C GLY A 304 -3.82 2.61 -6.88
N GLY A 305 -3.14 2.11 -5.84
CA GLY A 305 -1.86 1.40 -5.93
C GLY A 305 -1.91 0.15 -6.80
N THR A 306 -2.86 -0.75 -6.55
CA THR A 306 -2.98 -2.01 -7.31
C THR A 306 -3.46 -1.77 -8.75
N VAL A 307 -4.41 -0.85 -8.94
CA VAL A 307 -4.86 -0.45 -10.28
C VAL A 307 -3.71 0.19 -11.06
N GLY A 308 -2.94 1.06 -10.40
CA GLY A 308 -1.73 1.68 -10.95
C GLY A 308 -0.76 0.64 -11.50
N ALA A 309 -0.42 -0.37 -10.68
CA ALA A 309 0.48 -1.47 -11.07
C ALA A 309 -0.01 -2.23 -12.30
N VAL A 310 -1.30 -2.52 -12.38
CA VAL A 310 -1.90 -3.24 -13.52
C VAL A 310 -1.86 -2.36 -14.77
N VAL A 311 -2.20 -1.09 -14.66
CA VAL A 311 -2.17 -0.14 -15.78
C VAL A 311 -0.76 0.05 -16.31
N THR A 312 0.23 0.28 -15.44
CA THR A 312 1.64 0.40 -15.84
C THR A 312 2.18 -0.89 -16.44
N GLN A 313 1.86 -2.06 -15.86
CA GLN A 313 2.27 -3.35 -16.40
C GLN A 313 1.68 -3.59 -17.80
N LEU A 314 0.38 -3.38 -17.98
CA LEU A 314 -0.30 -3.61 -19.25
C LEU A 314 0.14 -2.64 -20.35
N LEU A 315 0.28 -1.36 -20.02
CA LEU A 315 0.66 -0.33 -21.01
C LEU A 315 2.12 -0.43 -21.44
N LEU A 316 3.03 -0.78 -20.52
CA LEU A 316 4.47 -0.64 -20.75
C LEU A 316 5.21 -1.97 -20.89
N PHE A 317 4.70 -3.07 -20.34
CA PHE A 317 5.44 -4.33 -20.21
C PHE A 317 4.74 -5.56 -20.82
N SER A 318 3.43 -5.51 -21.08
CA SER A 318 2.67 -6.64 -21.65
C SER A 318 2.73 -6.75 -23.19
N GLY A 319 3.50 -5.90 -23.88
CA GLY A 319 3.63 -5.93 -25.35
C GLY A 319 5.08 -5.82 -25.82
N SER A 320 5.33 -6.27 -27.06
CA SER A 320 6.64 -6.18 -27.74
C SER A 320 6.99 -4.79 -28.28
N LYS A 321 6.14 -3.78 -28.03
CA LYS A 321 6.27 -2.44 -28.63
C LYS A 321 7.44 -1.64 -28.09
N PHE A 322 7.85 -1.87 -26.84
CA PHE A 322 8.89 -1.08 -26.18
C PHE A 322 9.94 -1.99 -25.55
N SER A 323 11.20 -1.58 -25.66
CA SER A 323 12.27 -2.20 -24.89
C SER A 323 12.11 -1.89 -23.41
N LYS A 324 12.47 -2.83 -22.53
CA LYS A 324 12.28 -2.70 -21.07
C LYS A 324 12.88 -1.41 -20.50
N GLN A 325 14.01 -0.94 -21.04
CA GLN A 325 14.65 0.34 -20.67
C GLN A 325 13.73 1.53 -20.95
N THR A 326 13.17 1.59 -22.17
CA THR A 326 12.26 2.64 -22.58
C THR A 326 10.97 2.61 -21.76
N SER A 327 10.47 1.41 -21.45
CA SER A 327 9.31 1.23 -20.57
C SER A 327 9.57 1.76 -19.16
N ILE A 328 10.74 1.49 -18.56
CA ILE A 328 11.13 2.04 -17.26
C ILE A 328 11.22 3.57 -17.31
N SER A 329 11.83 4.14 -18.35
CA SER A 329 11.88 5.61 -18.49
C SER A 329 10.49 6.23 -18.68
N LEU A 330 9.61 5.61 -19.47
CA LEU A 330 8.25 6.10 -19.69
C LEU A 330 7.42 6.01 -18.41
N MET A 331 7.62 4.96 -17.60
CA MET A 331 7.03 4.83 -16.28
C MET A 331 7.42 6.00 -15.37
N GLY A 332 8.70 6.39 -15.36
CA GLY A 332 9.17 7.57 -14.61
C GLY A 332 8.52 8.88 -15.08
N ILE A 333 8.32 9.06 -16.39
CA ILE A 333 7.61 10.24 -16.93
C ILE A 333 6.14 10.24 -16.47
N MET A 334 5.46 9.08 -16.50
CA MET A 334 4.09 8.97 -16.00
C MET A 334 4.00 9.34 -14.52
N MET A 335 4.98 8.93 -13.70
CA MET A 335 5.04 9.35 -12.29
C MET A 335 5.07 10.87 -12.17
N LEU A 336 5.94 11.55 -12.92
CA LEU A 336 6.08 13.01 -12.86
C LEU A 336 4.76 13.71 -13.22
N VAL A 337 4.12 13.28 -14.31
CA VAL A 337 2.84 13.84 -14.78
C VAL A 337 1.74 13.62 -13.74
N CYS A 338 1.64 12.42 -13.18
CA CYS A 338 0.62 12.06 -12.19
C CYS A 338 0.89 12.63 -10.78
N THR A 339 2.04 13.29 -10.58
CA THR A 339 2.37 14.03 -9.35
C THR A 339 1.86 15.48 -9.39
N LEU A 340 1.65 16.05 -10.59
CA LEU A 340 1.14 17.43 -10.74
C LEU A 340 -0.24 17.66 -10.10
N PRO A 341 -1.21 16.73 -10.15
CA PRO A 341 -2.52 16.92 -9.52
C PRO A 341 -2.47 17.13 -8.00
N ILE A 342 -1.39 16.75 -7.31
CA ILE A 342 -1.22 17.01 -5.86
C ILE A 342 -1.32 18.51 -5.57
N THR A 343 -0.87 19.36 -6.49
CA THR A 343 -0.93 20.83 -6.36
C THR A 343 -2.36 21.37 -6.27
N LEU A 344 -3.35 20.61 -6.75
CA LEU A 344 -4.78 20.95 -6.72
C LEU A 344 -5.46 20.56 -5.40
N ILE A 345 -4.77 19.82 -4.52
CA ILE A 345 -5.30 19.48 -3.20
C ILE A 345 -5.37 20.74 -2.35
N TYR A 346 -6.57 21.07 -1.89
CA TYR A 346 -6.84 22.25 -1.09
C TYR A 346 -7.70 21.90 0.12
N PHE A 347 -7.23 22.24 1.32
CA PHE A 347 -7.97 22.10 2.56
C PHE A 347 -8.46 23.49 3.02
N PRO A 348 -9.78 23.71 3.23
CA PRO A 348 -10.31 24.99 3.66
C PRO A 348 -9.64 25.56 4.91
N GLN A 349 -9.39 24.70 5.92
CA GLN A 349 -8.80 25.09 7.20
C GLN A 349 -7.28 25.29 7.14
N SER A 350 -6.56 24.52 6.31
CA SER A 350 -5.08 24.49 6.30
C SER A 350 -4.44 25.09 5.03
N GLY A 351 -5.27 25.46 4.05
CA GLY A 351 -4.86 25.85 2.71
C GLY A 351 -4.46 24.68 1.81
N GLY A 352 -3.95 25.01 0.63
CA GLY A 352 -3.34 24.06 -0.31
C GLY A 352 -1.83 24.22 -0.36
N MET A 353 -1.18 23.56 -1.32
CA MET A 353 0.28 23.65 -1.52
C MET A 353 0.73 25.08 -1.87
N LEU A 354 -0.07 25.79 -2.68
CA LEU A 354 0.20 27.14 -3.18
C LEU A 354 -0.75 28.21 -2.60
N CYS A 355 -1.87 27.82 -1.98
CA CYS A 355 -2.93 28.74 -1.56
C CYS A 355 -3.08 28.85 -0.04
N GLY A 356 -3.22 30.10 0.45
CA GLY A 356 -3.72 30.53 1.77
C GLY A 356 -4.85 29.67 2.36
N PRO A 357 -4.96 29.47 3.69
CA PRO A 357 -6.25 29.03 4.24
C PRO A 357 -7.28 30.13 3.96
N SER A 358 -8.46 29.76 3.50
CA SER A 358 -9.57 30.70 3.24
C SER A 358 -10.52 30.80 4.44
N PHE A 359 -10.31 30.02 5.50
CA PHE A 359 -11.24 29.91 6.61
C PHE A 359 -11.11 31.11 7.58
N ASN A 360 -12.24 31.78 7.82
CA ASN A 360 -12.37 32.91 8.74
C ASN A 360 -13.07 32.38 10.02
N PRO A 361 -12.44 32.42 11.21
CA PRO A 361 -12.92 31.70 12.40
C PRO A 361 -14.27 32.19 12.96
N ASN A 362 -14.79 33.34 12.52
CA ASN A 362 -16.00 33.97 13.08
C ASN A 362 -17.33 33.48 12.47
N LYS A 363 -17.33 32.61 11.45
CA LYS A 363 -18.57 32.10 10.81
C LYS A 363 -19.01 30.70 11.30
N ALA A 364 -18.33 30.14 12.29
CA ALA A 364 -18.32 28.69 12.51
C ALA A 364 -19.37 28.11 13.48
N ASN A 365 -20.28 28.88 14.10
CA ASN A 365 -21.16 28.29 15.12
C ASN A 365 -22.41 27.56 14.58
N GLU A 366 -22.78 27.70 13.30
CA GLU A 366 -24.02 27.07 12.79
C GLU A 366 -23.79 25.86 11.85
N ASP A 367 -22.71 25.84 11.05
CA ASP A 367 -22.51 24.78 10.05
C ASP A 367 -21.53 23.66 10.46
N TYR A 368 -20.82 23.81 11.59
CA TYR A 368 -19.67 22.94 11.93
C TYR A 368 -19.99 21.63 12.64
N HIS A 369 -21.24 21.43 13.10
CA HIS A 369 -21.64 20.15 13.69
C HIS A 369 -21.91 19.05 12.65
N LEU A 370 -21.77 19.32 11.34
CA LEU A 370 -22.01 18.34 10.27
C LEU A 370 -20.75 17.56 9.84
N LEU A 371 -19.58 17.83 10.44
CA LEU A 371 -18.30 17.19 10.10
C LEU A 371 -17.53 16.65 11.32
N GLU A 372 -18.21 16.40 12.44
CA GLU A 372 -17.71 15.50 13.50
C GLU A 372 -18.17 14.06 13.29
#